data_AF-A0A0A9XDB2-F1
#
_entry.id   AF-A0A0A9XDB2-F1
#
_cell.length_a   1.000
_cell.length_b   1.000
_cell.length_c   1.000
_cell.angle_alpha   90.00
_cell.angle_beta   90.00
_cell.angle_gamma   90.00
#
_symmetry.space_group_name_H-M   'P 1'
#
loop_
_entity.id
_entity.type
_entity.pdbx_description
1 polymer ?
#
loop_
_entity_poly.entity_id
_entity_poly.type
_entity_poly.pdbx_seq_one_letter_code
_entity_poly.pdbx_strand_id
1 'polypeptide(L)'
;MMRCEKAYFAEYYRALQARVSSKINTAVGHYFIMKPNAGCQGRGIVVTNDPLNAVDTLDHYIVQEYIARPMLVEGRKFDLRVYVLLTSIRHPSIFLFNDGLVRISAASYEPPTETNAKNTCMHLTNYAINKKSAEYIYNTDVERFDLGNKRNFRFFNQWLGEQGHDSVLC
;
A
#
# COMPACT_ATOMS: atom_id res chain seq x y z
N MET A 1 -9.90 8.76 27.17
CA MET A 1 -10.16 7.45 26.53
C MET A 1 -8.97 6.92 25.71
N MET A 2 -8.06 7.76 25.17
CA MET A 2 -6.88 7.35 24.35
C MET A 2 -5.72 6.65 25.09
N ARG A 3 -5.56 6.80 26.42
CA ARG A 3 -4.42 6.20 27.15
C ARG A 3 -4.41 4.66 27.12
N CYS A 4 -5.57 4.04 26.91
CA CYS A 4 -5.74 2.60 26.93
C CYS A 4 -5.19 1.94 25.66
N GLU A 5 -5.50 2.48 24.47
CA GLU A 5 -5.12 1.90 23.18
C GLU A 5 -3.61 1.93 22.93
N LYS A 6 -2.94 3.02 23.30
CA LYS A 6 -1.47 3.13 23.18
C LYS A 6 -0.75 2.12 24.08
N ALA A 7 -1.27 1.87 25.28
CA ALA A 7 -0.72 0.87 26.19
C ALA A 7 -0.88 -0.55 25.63
N TYR A 8 -2.08 -0.91 25.15
CA TYR A 8 -2.32 -2.20 24.51
C TYR A 8 -1.44 -2.42 23.28
N PHE A 9 -1.30 -1.42 22.42
CA PHE A 9 -0.42 -1.53 21.27
C PHE A 9 1.06 -1.68 21.68
N ALA A 10 1.50 -0.97 22.72
CA ALA A 10 2.87 -1.11 23.22
C ALA A 10 3.14 -2.52 23.78
N GLU A 11 2.20 -3.12 24.49
CA GLU A 11 2.30 -4.51 24.97
C GLU A 11 2.33 -5.51 23.81
N TYR A 12 1.43 -5.37 22.85
CA TYR A 12 1.42 -6.16 21.61
C TYR A 12 2.77 -6.07 20.89
N TYR A 13 3.28 -4.84 20.71
CA TYR A 13 4.51 -4.59 19.97
C TYR A 13 5.74 -5.19 20.67
N ARG A 14 5.83 -5.09 22.00
CA ARG A 14 6.90 -5.75 22.78
C ARG A 14 6.85 -7.27 22.64
N ALA A 15 5.66 -7.86 22.72
CA ALA A 15 5.49 -9.31 22.54
C ALA A 15 5.89 -9.77 21.13
N LEU A 16 5.56 -8.96 20.12
CA LEU A 16 5.95 -9.20 18.74
C LEU A 16 7.47 -9.13 18.56
N GLN A 17 8.14 -8.10 19.11
CA GLN A 17 9.60 -7.98 19.07
C GLN A 17 10.28 -9.19 19.72
N ALA A 18 9.81 -9.65 20.89
CA ALA A 18 10.35 -10.85 21.54
C ALA A 18 10.20 -12.11 20.67
N ARG A 19 9.09 -12.25 19.93
CA ARG A 19 8.85 -13.33 18.96
C ARG A 19 9.76 -13.26 17.74
N VAL A 20 10.05 -12.06 17.24
CA VAL A 20 10.94 -11.88 16.08
C VAL A 20 12.39 -12.15 16.49
N SER A 21 12.83 -11.65 17.65
CA SER A 21 14.19 -11.88 18.16
C SER A 21 14.50 -13.35 18.50
N SER A 22 13.48 -14.14 18.88
CA SER A 22 13.63 -15.58 19.14
C SER A 22 13.66 -16.43 17.86
N LYS A 23 13.22 -15.88 16.71
CA LYS A 23 13.39 -16.49 15.39
C LYS A 23 14.62 -15.88 14.70
N ILE A 24 15.79 -16.42 15.02
CA ILE A 24 17.03 -16.14 14.27
C ILE A 24 16.75 -16.42 12.78
N ASN A 25 17.18 -15.50 11.90
CA ASN A 25 17.18 -15.58 10.42
C ASN A 25 15.92 -15.20 9.61
N THR A 26 15.15 -14.18 10.01
CA THR A 26 14.34 -13.42 9.02
C THR A 26 15.02 -12.09 8.70
N ALA A 27 15.60 -11.97 7.51
CA ALA A 27 16.33 -10.79 7.04
C ALA A 27 15.48 -9.51 6.91
N VAL A 28 14.15 -9.64 6.99
CA VAL A 28 13.21 -8.52 6.86
C VAL A 28 12.65 -8.20 8.24
N GLY A 29 12.92 -6.98 8.72
CA GLY A 29 12.35 -6.47 9.97
C GLY A 29 10.82 -6.41 9.91
N HIS A 30 10.17 -6.39 11.07
CA HIS A 30 8.71 -6.21 11.12
C HIS A 30 8.37 -4.72 11.01
N TYR A 31 7.81 -4.30 9.88
CA TYR A 31 7.47 -2.90 9.61
C TYR A 31 5.98 -2.61 9.78
N PHE A 32 5.69 -1.34 10.06
CA PHE A 32 4.37 -0.76 10.18
C PHE A 32 4.25 0.42 9.20
N ILE A 33 3.03 0.70 8.78
CA ILE A 33 2.65 1.90 8.04
C ILE A 33 1.72 2.74 8.90
N MET A 34 2.19 3.93 9.20
CA MET A 34 1.47 4.92 9.98
C MET A 34 0.78 5.90 9.04
N LYS A 35 -0.51 6.16 9.26
CA LYS A 35 -1.32 7.03 8.42
C LYS A 35 -2.04 8.06 9.29
N PRO A 36 -2.03 9.35 8.93
CA PRO A 36 -2.80 10.36 9.66
C PRO A 36 -4.31 10.07 9.56
N ASN A 37 -5.05 10.33 10.64
CA ASN A 37 -6.51 10.11 10.70
C ASN A 37 -7.28 10.91 9.62
N ALA A 38 -6.81 12.12 9.31
CA ALA A 38 -7.41 13.01 8.32
C ALA A 38 -6.43 13.35 7.18
N GLY A 39 -5.82 12.31 6.59
CA GLY A 39 -4.86 12.45 5.50
C GLY A 39 -5.47 12.26 4.11
N CYS A 40 -4.86 12.85 3.09
CA CYS A 40 -5.12 12.51 1.68
C CYS A 40 -3.82 12.53 0.87
N GLN A 41 -3.85 11.90 -0.31
CA GLN A 41 -2.76 11.94 -1.29
C GLN A 41 -1.42 11.32 -0.82
N GLY A 42 -1.43 10.56 0.27
CA GLY A 42 -0.25 9.93 0.85
C GLY A 42 0.63 10.87 1.70
N ARG A 43 0.17 12.09 1.98
CA ARG A 43 0.90 13.03 2.85
C ARG A 43 0.93 12.52 4.29
N GLY A 44 2.10 12.62 4.92
CA GLY A 44 2.31 12.20 6.31
C GLY A 44 2.36 10.69 6.51
N ILE A 45 2.26 9.86 5.47
CA ILE A 45 2.39 8.41 5.63
C ILE A 45 3.85 8.07 5.91
N VAL A 46 4.09 7.29 6.97
CA VAL A 46 5.42 6.84 7.38
C VAL A 46 5.46 5.32 7.41
N VAL A 47 6.50 4.72 6.84
CA VAL A 47 6.82 3.30 7.03
C VAL A 47 7.97 3.20 8.02
N THR A 48 7.80 2.44 9.10
CA THR A 48 8.77 2.36 10.20
C THR A 48 8.75 0.98 10.85
N ASN A 49 9.91 0.53 11.33
CA ASN A 49 10.03 -0.62 12.23
C ASN A 49 9.96 -0.19 13.70
N ASP A 50 9.68 1.07 14.00
CA ASP A 50 9.56 1.61 15.35
C ASP A 50 8.36 2.57 15.46
N PRO A 51 7.13 2.01 15.47
CA PRO A 51 5.92 2.82 15.47
C PRO A 51 5.71 3.57 16.79
N LEU A 52 6.20 3.08 17.94
CA LEU A 52 5.96 3.74 19.23
C LEU A 52 6.69 5.09 19.33
N ASN A 53 7.98 5.12 18.96
CA ASN A 53 8.74 6.37 18.95
C ASN A 53 8.26 7.34 17.86
N ALA A 54 7.78 6.80 16.72
CA ALA A 54 7.18 7.63 15.68
C ALA A 54 5.85 8.27 16.13
N VAL A 55 5.01 7.56 16.91
CA VAL A 55 3.72 8.09 17.42
C VAL A 55 3.93 9.16 18.50
N ASP A 56 5.02 9.12 19.28
CA ASP A 56 5.28 10.15 20.32
C ASP A 56 5.41 11.57 19.75
N THR A 57 5.71 11.70 18.46
CA THR A 57 5.81 12.98 17.74
C THR A 57 4.61 13.29 16.86
N LEU A 58 3.64 12.37 16.76
CA LEU A 58 2.57 12.39 15.76
C LEU A 58 1.20 12.14 16.41
N ASP A 59 0.46 13.20 16.69
CA ASP A 59 -0.93 13.11 17.16
C ASP A 59 -1.87 12.61 16.04
N HIS A 60 -2.85 11.78 16.40
CA HIS A 60 -3.94 11.31 15.52
C HIS A 60 -3.50 10.48 14.31
N TYR A 61 -2.78 9.39 14.56
CA TYR A 61 -2.41 8.40 13.55
C TYR A 61 -3.03 7.03 13.82
N ILE A 62 -3.30 6.29 12.74
CA ILE A 62 -3.46 4.84 12.80
C ILE A 62 -2.12 4.16 12.56
N VAL A 63 -1.87 3.09 13.32
CA VAL A 63 -0.74 2.18 13.10
C VAL A 63 -1.26 0.89 12.51
N GLN A 64 -0.74 0.50 11.35
CA GLN A 64 -1.14 -0.72 10.64
C GLN A 64 0.11 -1.53 10.31
N GLU A 65 0.04 -2.86 10.38
CA GLU A 65 1.10 -3.73 9.90
C GLU A 65 1.38 -3.48 8.41
N TYR A 66 2.65 -3.38 8.04
CA TYR A 66 3.03 -3.18 6.65
C TYR A 66 3.11 -4.52 5.92
N ILE A 67 2.41 -4.62 4.79
CA ILE A 67 2.51 -5.79 3.90
C ILE A 67 3.87 -5.74 3.18
N ALA A 68 4.85 -6.46 3.75
CA ALA A 68 6.23 -6.51 3.27
C ALA A 68 6.48 -7.49 2.10
N ARG A 69 5.49 -8.35 1.80
CA ARG A 69 5.52 -9.28 0.66
C ARG A 69 4.28 -9.10 -0.22
N PRO A 70 4.12 -7.93 -0.85
CA PRO A 70 3.00 -7.70 -1.78
C PRO A 70 3.22 -8.47 -3.08
N MET A 71 2.14 -8.72 -3.83
CA MET A 71 2.28 -9.05 -5.25
C MET A 71 2.88 -7.86 -5.99
N LEU A 72 3.73 -8.13 -6.99
CA LEU A 72 4.41 -7.10 -7.77
C LEU A 72 4.03 -7.22 -9.24
N VAL A 73 3.79 -6.08 -9.89
CA VAL A 73 3.69 -5.99 -11.35
C VAL A 73 5.01 -5.42 -11.84
N GLU A 74 5.73 -6.17 -12.68
CA GLU A 74 7.04 -5.74 -13.23
C GLU A 74 8.05 -5.36 -12.13
N GLY A 75 8.06 -6.10 -11.01
CA GLY A 75 8.93 -5.83 -9.88
C GLY A 75 8.58 -4.59 -9.06
N ARG A 76 7.43 -3.95 -9.32
CA ARG A 76 6.95 -2.74 -8.64
C ARG A 76 5.70 -3.01 -7.82
N LYS A 77 5.56 -2.27 -6.71
CA LYS A 77 4.38 -2.36 -5.85
C LYS A 77 3.20 -1.69 -6.56
N PHE A 78 2.00 -2.24 -6.40
CA PHE A 78 0.81 -1.62 -6.94
C PHE A 78 -0.39 -1.71 -5.97
N ASP A 79 -1.42 -0.93 -6.26
CA ASP A 79 -2.74 -1.11 -5.66
C ASP A 79 -3.82 -1.02 -6.74
N LEU A 80 -5.02 -1.51 -6.39
CA LEU A 80 -6.20 -1.41 -7.24
C LEU A 80 -7.14 -0.32 -6.71
N ARG A 81 -7.52 0.60 -7.59
CA ARG A 81 -8.67 1.48 -7.40
C ARG A 81 -9.89 0.84 -8.06
N VAL A 82 -10.76 0.32 -7.22
CA VAL A 82 -12.08 -0.19 -7.59
C VAL A 82 -13.11 0.92 -7.38
N TYR A 83 -14.06 1.06 -8.31
CA TYR A 83 -15.15 2.03 -8.20
C TYR A 83 -16.46 1.33 -7.82
N VAL A 84 -17.12 1.83 -6.79
CA VAL A 84 -18.37 1.27 -6.25
C VAL A 84 -19.41 2.39 -6.20
N LEU A 85 -20.60 2.13 -6.74
CA LEU A 85 -21.76 3.02 -6.67
C LEU A 85 -22.78 2.45 -5.68
N LEU A 86 -23.14 3.24 -4.68
CA LEU A 86 -24.21 2.94 -3.73
C LEU A 86 -25.40 3.85 -4.03
N THR A 87 -26.51 3.29 -4.52
CA THR A 87 -27.70 4.08 -4.90
C THR A 87 -28.75 4.14 -3.79
N SER A 88 -28.71 3.22 -2.82
CA SER A 88 -29.65 3.19 -1.69
C SER A 88 -28.98 2.55 -0.48
N ILE A 89 -29.17 3.13 0.71
CA ILE A 89 -28.64 2.63 1.99
C ILE A 89 -29.69 1.79 2.73
N ARG A 90 -30.97 2.21 2.70
CA ARG A 90 -32.06 1.52 3.42
C ARG A 90 -32.39 0.16 2.80
N HIS A 91 -32.30 0.08 1.48
CA HIS A 91 -32.31 -1.17 0.71
C HIS A 91 -31.02 -1.19 -0.11
N PRO A 92 -29.91 -1.77 0.41
CA PRO A 92 -28.60 -1.68 -0.22
C PRO A 92 -28.63 -2.03 -1.69
N SER A 93 -28.25 -1.08 -2.53
CA SER A 93 -28.09 -1.27 -3.97
C SER A 93 -26.68 -0.83 -4.34
N ILE A 94 -25.79 -1.81 -4.47
CA ILE A 94 -24.35 -1.66 -4.62
C ILE A 94 -23.96 -2.17 -5.99
N PHE A 95 -23.30 -1.34 -6.78
CA PHE A 95 -22.81 -1.68 -8.11
C PHE A 95 -21.30 -1.54 -8.14
N LEU A 96 -20.63 -2.56 -8.68
CA LEU A 96 -19.21 -2.52 -8.99
C LEU A 96 -19.06 -2.01 -10.42
N PHE A 97 -18.21 -1.01 -10.64
CA PHE A 97 -17.83 -0.67 -12.01
C PHE A 97 -16.91 -1.76 -12.57
N ASN A 98 -17.13 -2.16 -13.82
CA ASN A 98 -16.40 -3.28 -14.43
C ASN A 98 -14.92 -2.97 -14.70
N ASP A 99 -14.51 -1.69 -14.67
CA ASP A 99 -13.12 -1.28 -14.82
C ASP A 99 -12.61 -0.53 -13.58
N GLY A 100 -11.31 -0.33 -13.51
CA GLY A 100 -10.64 0.30 -12.39
C GLY A 100 -9.26 0.84 -12.77
N LEU A 101 -8.48 1.24 -11.77
CA LEU A 101 -7.10 1.65 -11.98
C LEU A 101 -6.14 0.73 -11.24
N VAL A 102 -5.17 0.17 -11.95
CA VAL A 102 -3.94 -0.37 -11.37
C VAL A 102 -2.97 0.80 -11.22
N ARG A 103 -2.59 1.10 -9.98
CA ARG A 103 -1.67 2.21 -9.67
C ARG A 103 -0.35 1.64 -9.21
N ILE A 104 0.64 1.73 -10.09
CA ILE A 104 1.96 1.11 -9.93
C ILE A 104 2.94 2.17 -9.41
N SER A 105 3.73 1.83 -8.40
CA SER A 105 4.79 2.66 -7.85
C SER A 105 5.84 2.98 -8.92
N ALA A 106 6.48 4.14 -8.85
CA ALA A 106 7.50 4.53 -9.83
C ALA A 106 8.77 3.68 -9.68
N ALA A 107 9.24 3.52 -8.43
CA ALA A 107 10.44 2.76 -8.12
C ALA A 107 10.14 1.26 -7.98
N SER A 108 11.13 0.44 -8.35
CA SER A 108 11.14 -1.01 -8.09
C SER A 108 11.02 -1.30 -6.61
N TYR A 109 10.30 -2.36 -6.26
CA TYR A 109 10.02 -2.71 -4.88
C TYR A 109 11.10 -3.59 -4.29
N GLU A 110 11.57 -3.19 -3.11
CA GLU A 110 12.29 -4.05 -2.19
C GLU A 110 11.56 -4.07 -0.83
N PRO A 111 11.66 -5.16 -0.05
CA PRO A 111 11.15 -5.17 1.31
C PRO A 111 11.72 -4.00 2.13
N PRO A 112 10.94 -3.43 3.06
CA PRO A 112 11.39 -2.30 3.84
C PRO A 112 12.60 -2.66 4.72
N THR A 113 13.56 -1.73 4.75
CA THR A 113 14.78 -1.72 5.55
C THR A 113 14.96 -0.31 6.11
N GLU A 114 15.90 -0.12 7.02
CA GLU A 114 16.18 1.20 7.60
C GLU A 114 16.57 2.24 6.55
N THR A 115 17.21 1.81 5.47
CA THR A 115 17.71 2.68 4.40
C THR A 115 16.65 3.00 3.35
N ASN A 116 15.75 2.05 3.03
CA ASN A 116 14.76 2.24 1.95
C ASN A 116 13.35 2.60 2.45
N ALA A 117 13.01 2.42 3.74
CA ALA A 117 11.64 2.63 4.23
C ALA A 117 11.09 4.04 4.00
N LYS A 118 11.98 5.05 3.90
CA LYS A 118 11.62 6.44 3.59
C LYS A 118 11.41 6.71 2.10
N ASN A 119 11.72 5.76 1.22
CA ASN A 119 11.47 5.88 -0.22
C ASN A 119 9.97 5.72 -0.51
N THR A 120 9.28 6.85 -0.51
CA THR A 120 7.83 6.90 -0.75
C THR A 120 7.43 6.42 -2.15
N CYS A 121 8.28 6.59 -3.17
CA CYS A 121 8.00 6.13 -4.54
C CYS A 121 8.19 4.62 -4.72
N MET A 122 8.73 3.91 -3.73
CA MET A 122 8.83 2.45 -3.67
C MET A 122 7.66 1.85 -2.88
N HIS A 123 7.36 2.44 -1.72
CA HIS A 123 6.43 1.83 -0.77
C HIS A 123 4.99 2.34 -0.88
N LEU A 124 4.76 3.49 -1.51
CA LEU A 124 3.45 4.10 -1.71
C LEU A 124 3.11 4.18 -3.20
N THR A 125 1.85 3.91 -3.51
CA THR A 125 1.30 3.82 -4.88
C THR A 125 0.45 5.05 -5.23
N ASN A 126 0.39 6.04 -4.34
CA ASN A 126 -0.38 7.26 -4.55
C ASN A 126 0.15 8.04 -5.76
N TYR A 127 -0.74 8.35 -6.72
CA TYR A 127 -0.42 9.16 -7.89
C TYR A 127 0.25 10.49 -7.52
N ALA A 128 -0.26 11.20 -6.50
CA ALA A 128 0.28 12.51 -6.09
C ALA A 128 1.75 12.48 -5.63
N ILE A 129 2.21 11.31 -5.16
CA ILE A 129 3.61 11.06 -4.80
C ILE A 129 4.38 10.67 -6.05
N ASN A 130 3.94 9.60 -6.70
CA ASN A 130 4.71 8.96 -7.77
C ASN A 130 4.85 9.86 -9.01
N LYS A 131 3.85 10.69 -9.35
CA LYS A 131 3.90 11.60 -10.51
C LYS A 131 5.06 12.60 -10.50
N LYS A 132 5.69 12.79 -9.33
CA LYS A 132 6.84 13.68 -9.14
C LYS A 132 8.18 12.96 -9.36
N SER A 133 8.18 11.64 -9.44
CA SER A 133 9.38 10.85 -9.73
C SER A 133 9.75 11.02 -11.20
N ALA A 134 11.05 11.10 -11.49
CA ALA A 134 11.57 11.05 -12.86
C ALA A 134 11.32 9.68 -13.53
N GLU A 135 11.13 8.62 -12.73
CA GLU A 135 10.84 7.27 -13.21
C GLU A 135 9.35 7.04 -13.50
N TYR A 136 8.49 8.04 -13.23
CA TYR A 136 7.06 7.90 -13.47
C TYR A 136 6.74 8.04 -14.95
N ILE A 137 6.18 6.98 -15.53
CA ILE A 137 5.81 6.92 -16.93
C ILE A 137 4.32 7.28 -17.05
N TYR A 138 4.05 8.36 -17.78
CA TYR A 138 2.71 8.70 -18.22
C TYR A 138 2.37 7.89 -19.46
N ASN A 139 1.16 7.33 -19.47
CA ASN A 139 0.61 6.82 -20.70
C ASN A 139 0.08 7.98 -21.55
N THR A 140 0.66 8.18 -22.73
CA THR A 140 0.26 9.22 -23.70
C THR A 140 -0.60 8.67 -24.83
N ASP A 141 -0.84 7.36 -24.86
CA ASP A 141 -1.60 6.66 -25.90
C ASP A 141 -2.76 5.90 -25.27
N VAL A 142 -3.98 6.37 -25.54
CA VAL A 142 -5.21 5.80 -24.97
C VAL A 142 -5.49 4.36 -25.42
N GLU A 143 -4.92 3.94 -26.55
CA GLU A 143 -5.07 2.58 -27.07
C GLU A 143 -4.10 1.59 -26.41
N ARG A 144 -3.04 2.09 -25.76
CA ARG A 144 -2.01 1.29 -25.08
C ARG A 144 -2.33 1.12 -23.61
N PHE A 145 -3.03 0.05 -23.26
CA PHE A 145 -3.41 -0.26 -21.87
C PHE A 145 -2.27 -0.84 -21.02
N ASP A 146 -1.18 -1.27 -21.64
CA ASP A 146 0.01 -1.88 -21.04
C ASP A 146 1.10 -0.86 -20.64
N LEU A 147 0.96 0.41 -21.00
CA LEU A 147 1.97 1.43 -20.77
C LEU A 147 1.70 2.24 -19.49
N GLY A 148 2.78 2.61 -18.81
CA GLY A 148 2.77 3.62 -17.76
C GLY A 148 2.41 3.10 -16.37
N ASN A 149 2.49 3.99 -15.38
CA ASN A 149 2.26 3.67 -13.97
C ASN A 149 0.77 3.67 -13.55
N LYS A 150 -0.13 3.95 -14.50
CA LYS A 150 -1.58 3.87 -14.30
C LYS A 150 -2.17 3.09 -15.46
N ARG A 151 -2.65 1.89 -15.18
CA ARG A 151 -3.24 0.96 -16.15
C ARG A 151 -4.66 0.59 -15.70
N ASN A 152 -5.42 -0.10 -16.53
CA ASN A 152 -6.80 -0.48 -16.24
C ASN A 152 -6.93 -1.97 -15.89
N PHE A 153 -8.15 -2.44 -15.58
CA PHE A 153 -8.35 -3.84 -15.19
C PHE A 153 -8.27 -4.80 -16.37
N ARG A 154 -8.54 -4.32 -17.60
CA ARG A 154 -8.28 -5.11 -18.81
C ARG A 154 -6.81 -5.54 -18.90
N PHE A 155 -5.88 -4.59 -18.72
CA PHE A 155 -4.46 -4.90 -18.60
C PHE A 155 -4.20 -5.90 -17.48
N PHE A 156 -4.76 -5.65 -16.29
CA PHE A 156 -4.47 -6.45 -15.10
C PHE A 156 -4.94 -7.89 -15.22
N ASN A 157 -6.13 -8.12 -15.78
CA ASN A 157 -6.69 -9.44 -16.01
C ASN A 157 -5.84 -10.24 -17.01
N GLN A 158 -5.40 -9.59 -18.10
CA GLN A 158 -4.47 -10.22 -19.04
C GLN A 158 -3.15 -10.58 -18.36
N TRP A 159 -2.55 -9.64 -17.63
CA TRP A 159 -1.30 -9.87 -16.90
C TRP A 159 -1.44 -11.00 -15.86
N LEU A 160 -2.54 -11.07 -15.10
CA LEU A 160 -2.82 -12.16 -14.16
C LEU A 160 -2.87 -13.52 -14.86
N GLY A 161 -3.57 -13.61 -16.00
CA GLY A 161 -3.64 -14.83 -16.80
C GLY A 161 -2.26 -15.27 -17.31
N GLU A 162 -1.43 -14.33 -17.75
CA GLU A 162 -0.04 -14.58 -18.16
C GLU A 162 0.84 -15.07 -16.99
N GLN A 163 0.57 -14.64 -15.76
CA GLN A 163 1.23 -15.15 -14.55
C GLN A 163 0.65 -16.48 -14.04
N GLY A 164 -0.37 -17.04 -14.70
CA GLY A 164 -1.02 -18.30 -14.29
C GLY A 164 -1.99 -18.16 -13.11
N HIS A 165 -2.50 -16.95 -12.87
CA HIS A 165 -3.55 -16.69 -11.87
C HIS A 165 -4.94 -16.71 -12.52
N ASP A 166 -5.95 -17.20 -11.78
CA ASP A 166 -7.34 -17.10 -12.21
C ASP A 166 -7.74 -15.62 -12.34
N SER A 167 -7.95 -15.17 -13.56
CA SER A 167 -8.28 -13.78 -13.88
C SER A 167 -9.78 -13.60 -14.04
N VAL A 168 -10.49 -13.19 -12.98
CA VAL A 168 -11.87 -12.71 -13.07
C VAL A 168 -12.08 -11.51 -12.13
N LEU A 169 -11.33 -10.42 -12.34
CA LEU A 169 -11.77 -9.11 -11.86
C LEU A 169 -12.69 -8.52 -12.92
N CYS A 170 -13.91 -9.06 -12.98
CA CYS A 170 -14.99 -8.74 -13.93
C CYS A 170 -14.66 -8.97 -15.41
#